data_AF-A0A1F7V041-F1
#
_entry.id   AF-A0A1F7V041-F1
#
_cell.length_a   1.000
_cell.length_b   1.000
_cell.length_c   1.000
_cell.angle_alpha   90.00
_cell.angle_beta   90.00
_cell.angle_gamma   90.00
#
_symmetry.space_group_name_H-M   'P 1'
#
loop_
_entity.id
_entity.type
_entity.pdbx_description
1 polymer ?
#
loop_
_entity_poly.entity_id
_entity_poly.type
_entity_poly.pdbx_seq_one_letter_code
_entity_poly.pdbx_strand_id
1 'polypeptide(L)'
;MRNHVTFRSEEDTEPPEVWMTSCKTELGMFVRAQRLGKGWSQVRLASEAGVSQRVISAIETGDRPCAKVLLLGNLARVLGCEPDKLRKLVPDELALPSTERGRFIRARRTELDLSLEDLAFKMSVSLQDVRKLEMGARNLSGNVRCIPHLAHALEVPIDQLLPFFRGFSITPVGELGKLVQLRRAQLGMTRVALAGTLRLSRVIVEQIEDESITLIYRNPQLERLASALALDPDELKRARPKRRLNAHPRALGTLGALLTTKREELNYTQSAVARRAGVSTSSISKIECGGFVSAKTAIKIVAALDIEIPNELMPKK
;
A
#
# COMPACT_ATOMS: atom_id res chain seq x y z
N MET A 1 23.85 72.07 0.24
CA MET A 1 22.90 72.15 -0.90
C MET A 1 23.14 70.92 -1.77
N ARG A 2 22.15 70.02 -1.82
CA ARG A 2 22.28 68.68 -2.41
C ARG A 2 22.07 68.76 -3.92
N ASN A 3 23.04 68.26 -4.68
CA ASN A 3 22.95 68.16 -6.14
C ASN A 3 21.90 67.12 -6.54
N HIS A 4 20.93 67.56 -7.34
CA HIS A 4 20.00 66.72 -8.07
C HIS A 4 20.78 65.95 -9.14
N VAL A 5 20.93 64.63 -8.95
CA VAL A 5 21.28 63.70 -10.03
C VAL A 5 19.97 63.16 -10.57
N THR A 6 19.59 63.64 -11.75
CA THR A 6 18.51 63.10 -12.57
C THR A 6 18.95 61.76 -13.13
N PHE A 7 18.42 60.66 -12.60
CA PHE A 7 18.47 59.35 -13.23
C PHE A 7 17.62 59.42 -14.50
N ARG A 8 18.27 59.59 -15.66
CA ARG A 8 17.65 59.40 -16.96
C ARG A 8 17.35 57.91 -17.13
N SER A 9 16.09 57.63 -17.46
CA SER A 9 15.60 56.39 -18.04
C SER A 9 16.44 56.02 -19.26
N GLU A 10 17.24 54.97 -19.15
CA GLU A 10 17.75 54.26 -20.33
C GLU A 10 16.58 53.54 -20.99
N GLU A 11 16.36 53.90 -22.25
CA GLU A 11 15.43 53.27 -23.17
C GLU A 11 15.91 51.84 -23.45
N ASP A 12 15.17 50.84 -22.95
CA ASP A 12 15.28 49.44 -23.35
C ASP A 12 14.66 49.24 -24.75
N THR A 13 15.24 49.88 -25.76
CA THR A 13 14.93 49.60 -27.17
C THR A 13 16.11 48.92 -27.84
N GLU A 14 16.09 47.60 -27.86
CA GLU A 14 16.69 46.83 -28.95
C GLU A 14 15.70 45.77 -29.45
N PRO A 15 15.34 45.83 -30.74
CA PRO A 15 15.50 44.66 -31.59
C PRO A 15 16.18 45.04 -32.93
N PRO A 16 17.00 44.15 -33.54
CA PRO A 16 16.43 42.99 -34.27
C PRO A 16 17.25 41.67 -34.25
N GLU A 17 16.51 40.56 -34.24
CA GLU A 17 16.66 39.35 -35.08
C GLU A 17 17.99 38.58 -35.30
N VAL A 18 19.08 38.78 -34.56
CA VAL A 18 20.31 38.00 -34.82
C VAL A 18 20.63 37.03 -33.68
N TRP A 19 20.71 35.73 -34.02
CA TRP A 19 20.92 34.55 -33.16
C TRP A 19 19.69 34.09 -32.36
N MET A 20 18.56 33.83 -33.01
CA MET A 20 17.47 33.08 -32.37
C MET A 20 17.91 31.63 -32.14
N THR A 21 18.39 31.33 -30.93
CA THR A 21 18.48 29.94 -30.48
C THR A 21 17.08 29.32 -30.60
N SER A 22 17.01 28.23 -31.38
CA SER A 22 15.77 27.48 -31.61
C SER A 22 15.20 26.99 -30.29
N CYS A 23 13.93 27.25 -30.02
CA CYS A 23 13.24 26.70 -28.86
C CYS A 23 12.95 25.22 -29.10
N LYS A 24 13.52 24.31 -28.29
CA LYS A 24 13.36 22.86 -28.48
C LYS A 24 12.10 22.27 -27.82
N THR A 25 11.36 23.06 -27.03
CA THR A 25 10.23 22.57 -26.23
C THR A 25 8.99 23.47 -26.36
N GLU A 26 7.80 22.88 -26.23
CA GLU A 26 6.53 23.62 -26.22
C GLU A 26 6.45 24.63 -25.06
N LEU A 27 6.99 24.27 -23.89
CA LEU A 27 7.13 25.20 -22.76
C LEU A 27 7.99 26.41 -23.14
N GLY A 28 9.16 26.16 -23.73
CA GLY A 28 10.09 27.22 -24.11
C GLY A 28 9.49 28.18 -25.14
N MET A 29 8.80 27.63 -26.15
CA MET A 29 8.06 28.41 -27.13
C MET A 29 6.95 29.25 -26.48
N PHE A 30 6.16 28.66 -25.59
CA PHE A 30 5.06 29.36 -24.92
C PHE A 30 5.56 30.50 -24.02
N VAL A 31 6.56 30.23 -23.18
CA VAL A 31 7.14 31.24 -22.28
C VAL A 31 7.73 32.40 -23.09
N ARG A 32 8.46 32.10 -24.16
CA ARG A 32 9.03 33.11 -25.06
C ARG A 32 7.94 33.95 -25.73
N ALA A 33 6.89 33.31 -26.25
CA ALA A 33 5.79 34.01 -26.91
C ALA A 33 5.05 34.95 -25.93
N GLN A 34 4.76 34.50 -24.71
CA GLN A 34 4.12 35.33 -23.69
C GLN A 34 5.00 36.51 -23.26
N ARG A 35 6.30 36.27 -23.10
CA ARG A 35 7.26 37.32 -22.76
C ARG A 35 7.33 38.38 -23.86
N LEU A 36 7.48 37.95 -25.11
CA LEU A 36 7.55 38.87 -26.26
C LEU A 36 6.23 39.61 -26.49
N GLY A 37 5.08 38.95 -26.29
CA GLY A 37 3.77 39.58 -26.35
C GLY A 37 3.55 40.68 -25.30
N LYS A 38 4.30 40.65 -24.20
CA LYS A 38 4.33 41.72 -23.18
C LYS A 38 5.43 42.76 -23.42
N GLY A 39 6.23 42.62 -24.48
CA GLY A 39 7.39 43.49 -24.76
C GLY A 39 8.51 43.36 -23.72
N TRP A 40 8.66 42.20 -23.08
CA TRP A 40 9.63 42.02 -22.00
C TRP A 40 10.94 41.39 -22.46
N SER A 41 12.06 41.83 -21.87
CA SER A 41 13.34 41.15 -21.97
C SER A 41 13.39 39.90 -21.07
N GLN A 42 14.31 38.96 -21.34
CA GLN A 42 14.50 37.79 -20.47
C GLN A 42 14.92 38.21 -19.05
N VAL A 43 15.70 39.29 -18.91
CA VAL A 43 16.10 39.87 -17.62
C VAL A 43 14.88 40.36 -16.85
N ARG A 44 13.96 41.05 -17.52
CA ARG A 44 12.72 41.54 -16.90
C ARG A 44 11.84 40.39 -16.42
N LEU A 45 11.60 39.38 -17.26
CA LEU A 45 10.84 38.20 -16.85
C LEU A 45 11.49 37.47 -15.67
N ALA A 46 12.82 37.37 -15.67
CA ALA A 46 13.56 36.73 -14.59
C ALA A 46 13.39 37.45 -13.25
N SER A 47 13.49 38.79 -13.26
CA SER A 47 13.29 39.63 -12.07
C SER A 47 11.87 39.46 -11.50
N GLU A 48 10.85 39.56 -12.35
CA GLU A 48 9.44 39.40 -11.95
C GLU A 48 9.12 37.99 -11.40
N ALA A 49 9.76 36.96 -11.96
CA ALA A 49 9.61 35.56 -11.54
C ALA A 49 10.50 35.16 -10.36
N GLY A 50 11.40 36.05 -9.90
CA GLY A 50 12.32 35.79 -8.79
C GLY A 50 13.41 34.75 -9.14
N VAL A 51 13.91 34.75 -10.38
CA VAL A 51 14.98 33.86 -10.85
C VAL A 51 16.05 34.61 -11.63
N SER A 52 17.14 33.93 -11.99
CA SER A 52 18.17 34.53 -12.86
C SER A 52 17.76 34.47 -14.33
N GLN A 53 18.26 35.43 -15.14
CA GLN A 53 18.03 35.44 -16.58
C GLN A 53 18.51 34.14 -17.25
N ARG A 54 19.59 33.53 -16.74
CA ARG A 54 20.09 32.23 -17.21
C ARG A 54 19.05 31.11 -17.08
N VAL A 55 18.22 31.15 -16.04
CA VAL A 55 17.12 30.18 -15.87
C VAL A 55 16.05 30.41 -16.94
N ILE A 56 15.65 31.66 -17.21
CA ILE A 56 14.68 31.98 -18.26
C ILE A 56 15.21 31.57 -19.63
N SER A 57 16.46 31.91 -19.95
CA SER A 57 17.11 31.53 -21.21
C SER A 57 17.10 30.00 -21.39
N ALA A 58 17.50 29.25 -20.37
CA ALA A 58 17.49 27.79 -20.43
C ALA A 58 16.07 27.18 -20.59
N ILE A 59 15.03 27.82 -20.04
CA ILE A 59 13.64 27.42 -20.26
C ILE A 59 13.23 27.67 -21.72
N GLU A 60 13.54 28.86 -22.25
CA GLU A 60 13.18 29.24 -23.62
C GLU A 60 13.92 28.41 -24.67
N THR A 61 15.20 28.12 -24.48
CA THR A 61 15.97 27.26 -25.40
C THR A 61 15.60 25.78 -25.26
N GLY A 62 15.00 25.40 -24.14
CA GLY A 62 14.71 24.00 -23.82
C GLY A 62 15.92 23.23 -23.27
N ASP A 63 17.03 23.90 -22.93
CA ASP A 63 18.19 23.26 -22.29
C ASP A 63 17.92 22.95 -20.80
N ARG A 64 16.94 23.62 -20.18
CA ARG A 64 16.36 23.24 -18.88
C ARG A 64 14.84 23.45 -18.86
N PRO A 65 14.07 22.43 -19.22
CA PRO A 65 12.63 22.47 -19.01
C PRO A 65 12.32 22.48 -17.51
N CYS A 66 11.62 23.51 -17.07
CA CYS A 66 11.49 23.83 -15.65
C CYS A 66 10.51 22.88 -14.94
N ALA A 67 11.03 21.95 -14.14
CA ALA A 67 10.23 20.98 -13.39
C ALA A 67 9.80 21.43 -11.98
N LYS A 68 10.37 22.52 -11.45
CA LYS A 68 10.12 22.95 -10.08
C LYS A 68 8.74 23.61 -9.97
N VAL A 69 7.86 23.03 -9.15
CA VAL A 69 6.48 23.51 -8.92
C VAL A 69 6.41 24.99 -8.54
N LEU A 70 7.32 25.44 -7.67
CA LEU A 70 7.38 26.84 -7.24
C LEU A 70 7.73 27.79 -8.39
N LEU A 71 8.68 27.40 -9.25
CA LEU A 71 9.08 28.22 -10.39
C LEU A 71 7.99 28.28 -11.46
N LEU A 72 7.31 27.16 -11.73
CA LEU A 72 6.13 27.15 -12.62
C LEU A 72 5.00 28.03 -12.06
N GLY A 73 4.77 28.01 -10.74
CA GLY A 73 3.80 28.90 -10.09
C GLY A 73 4.16 30.38 -10.24
N ASN A 74 5.44 30.73 -10.05
CA ASN A 74 5.92 32.10 -10.24
C ASN A 74 5.78 32.57 -11.68
N LEU A 75 6.19 31.73 -12.65
CA LEU A 75 6.05 32.04 -14.07
C LEU A 75 4.58 32.16 -14.49
N ALA A 76 3.71 31.28 -13.99
CA ALA A 76 2.27 31.32 -14.24
C ALA A 76 1.67 32.66 -13.81
N ARG A 77 1.95 33.05 -12.55
CA ARG A 77 1.51 34.33 -11.97
C ARG A 77 1.98 35.53 -12.78
N VAL A 78 3.26 35.55 -13.13
CA VAL A 78 3.92 36.68 -13.84
C VAL A 78 3.45 36.79 -15.29
N LEU A 79 3.30 35.66 -15.98
CA LEU A 79 2.83 35.63 -17.37
C LEU A 79 1.29 35.77 -17.46
N GLY A 80 0.58 35.68 -16.35
CA GLY A 80 -0.89 35.80 -16.29
C GLY A 80 -1.60 34.59 -16.88
N CYS A 81 -1.09 33.38 -16.60
CA CYS A 81 -1.69 32.13 -17.07
C CYS A 81 -1.86 31.12 -15.92
N GLU A 82 -2.72 30.13 -16.12
CA GLU A 82 -2.94 29.07 -15.14
C GLU A 82 -1.69 28.17 -14.96
N PRO A 83 -1.27 27.84 -13.72
CA PRO A 83 -0.11 26.98 -13.47
C PRO A 83 -0.20 25.61 -14.15
N ASP A 84 -1.41 25.05 -14.24
CA ASP A 84 -1.64 23.77 -14.90
C ASP A 84 -1.45 23.83 -16.41
N LYS A 85 -1.59 25.01 -17.03
CA LYS A 85 -1.27 25.20 -18.45
C LYS A 85 0.23 25.05 -18.69
N LEU A 86 1.06 25.67 -17.86
CA LEU A 86 2.53 25.53 -17.97
C LEU A 86 2.98 24.10 -17.66
N ARG A 87 2.38 23.44 -16.66
CA ARG A 87 2.71 22.04 -16.33
C ARG A 87 2.50 21.08 -17.49
N LYS A 88 1.44 21.26 -18.28
CA LYS A 88 1.15 20.42 -19.47
C LYS A 88 2.18 20.57 -20.59
N LEU A 89 2.92 21.67 -20.61
CA LEU A 89 3.93 21.97 -21.62
C LEU A 89 5.34 21.52 -21.20
N VAL A 90 5.53 21.13 -19.92
CA VAL A 90 6.80 20.57 -19.45
C VAL A 90 6.98 19.21 -20.12
N PRO A 91 8.12 18.95 -20.79
CA PRO A 91 8.43 17.62 -21.34
C PRO A 91 8.30 16.53 -20.27
N ASP A 92 7.60 15.44 -20.61
CA ASP A 92 7.26 14.34 -19.70
C ASP A 92 8.49 13.75 -18.96
N GLU A 93 9.65 13.71 -19.63
CA GLU A 93 10.92 13.22 -19.07
C GLU A 93 11.40 14.03 -17.87
N LEU A 94 11.00 15.30 -17.79
CA LEU A 94 11.40 16.25 -16.75
C LEU A 94 10.26 16.58 -15.78
N ALA A 95 9.01 16.29 -16.13
CA ALA A 95 7.88 16.42 -15.24
C ALA A 95 8.07 15.50 -14.03
N LEU A 96 8.19 16.05 -12.81
CA LEU A 96 8.47 15.24 -11.62
C LEU A 96 7.28 14.34 -11.24
N PRO A 97 7.54 13.10 -10.78
CA PRO A 97 6.47 12.23 -10.30
C PRO A 97 5.75 12.81 -9.09
N SER A 98 4.42 12.87 -9.18
CA SER A 98 3.58 13.42 -8.10
C SER A 98 3.44 12.47 -6.90
N THR A 99 3.63 11.17 -7.12
CA THR A 99 3.46 10.12 -6.11
C THR A 99 4.78 9.53 -5.64
N GLU A 100 4.82 9.00 -4.43
CA GLU A 100 5.98 8.30 -3.89
C GLU A 100 6.38 7.09 -4.74
N ARG A 101 5.39 6.29 -5.15
CA ARG A 101 5.56 5.21 -6.14
C ARG A 101 6.29 5.69 -7.39
N GLY A 102 5.81 6.79 -7.94
CA GLY A 102 6.36 7.37 -9.16
C GLY A 102 7.81 7.82 -8.99
N ARG A 103 8.12 8.45 -7.85
CA ARG A 103 9.49 8.84 -7.49
C ARG A 103 10.40 7.62 -7.33
N PHE A 104 9.92 6.56 -6.67
CA PHE A 104 10.65 5.31 -6.51
C PHE A 104 10.98 4.67 -7.86
N ILE A 105 9.98 4.52 -8.74
CA ILE A 105 10.16 3.95 -10.08
C ILE A 105 11.17 4.77 -10.88
N ARG A 106 11.01 6.10 -10.91
CA ARG A 106 11.92 6.98 -11.64
C ARG A 106 13.34 6.87 -11.11
N ALA A 107 13.53 6.97 -9.80
CA ALA A 107 14.84 6.90 -9.16
C ALA A 107 15.53 5.59 -9.54
N ARG A 108 14.84 4.45 -9.38
CA ARG A 108 15.42 3.15 -9.70
C ARG A 108 15.70 2.97 -11.18
N ARG A 109 14.81 3.46 -12.05
CA ARG A 109 15.01 3.45 -13.50
C ARG A 109 16.26 4.25 -13.88
N THR A 110 16.45 5.43 -13.30
CA THR A 110 17.63 6.28 -13.55
C THR A 110 18.91 5.70 -12.97
N GLU A 111 18.86 4.99 -11.84
CA GLU A 111 20.01 4.26 -11.29
C GLU A 111 20.48 3.13 -12.20
N LEU A 112 19.57 2.57 -13.01
CA LEU A 112 19.85 1.52 -13.98
C LEU A 112 20.11 2.05 -15.39
N ASP A 113 20.23 3.37 -15.55
CA ASP A 113 20.41 4.04 -16.84
C ASP A 113 19.36 3.66 -17.92
N LEU A 114 18.13 3.36 -17.49
CA LEU A 114 17.05 2.96 -18.38
C LEU A 114 16.26 4.20 -18.87
N SER A 115 16.01 4.27 -20.18
CA SER A 115 15.00 5.18 -20.72
C SER A 115 13.58 4.71 -20.38
N LEU A 116 12.56 5.54 -20.62
CA LEU A 116 11.17 5.12 -20.45
C LEU A 116 10.79 4.02 -21.45
N GLU A 117 11.38 4.09 -22.64
CA GLU A 117 11.26 3.13 -23.72
C GLU A 117 11.90 1.80 -23.35
N ASP A 118 13.10 1.81 -22.76
CA ASP A 118 13.78 0.60 -22.29
C ASP A 118 12.98 -0.08 -21.17
N LEU A 119 12.45 0.72 -20.23
CA LEU A 119 11.60 0.19 -19.17
C LEU A 119 10.31 -0.42 -19.74
N ALA A 120 9.67 0.24 -20.71
CA ALA A 120 8.48 -0.28 -21.38
C ALA A 120 8.75 -1.58 -22.12
N PHE A 121 9.89 -1.65 -22.82
CA PHE A 121 10.35 -2.86 -23.50
C PHE A 121 10.61 -4.00 -22.51
N LYS A 122 11.39 -3.76 -21.44
CA LYS A 122 11.66 -4.75 -20.38
C LYS A 122 10.38 -5.25 -19.71
N MET A 123 9.41 -4.36 -19.49
CA MET A 123 8.12 -4.72 -18.89
C MET A 123 7.16 -5.38 -19.89
N SER A 124 7.44 -5.36 -21.19
CA SER A 124 6.52 -5.77 -22.27
C SER A 124 5.18 -5.06 -22.22
N VAL A 125 5.19 -3.74 -21.96
CA VAL A 125 3.99 -2.88 -21.92
C VAL A 125 4.16 -1.65 -22.79
N SER A 126 3.09 -0.88 -22.99
CA SER A 126 3.17 0.36 -23.76
C SER A 126 3.97 1.44 -23.01
N LEU A 127 4.69 2.27 -23.76
CA LEU A 127 5.36 3.46 -23.24
C LEU A 127 4.40 4.37 -22.45
N GLN A 128 3.15 4.49 -22.93
CA GLN A 128 2.10 5.27 -22.27
C GLN A 128 1.73 4.70 -20.89
N ASP A 129 1.75 3.38 -20.71
CA ASP A 129 1.46 2.76 -19.42
C ASP A 129 2.61 2.97 -18.43
N VAL A 130 3.87 2.86 -18.87
CA VAL A 130 5.04 3.19 -18.03
C VAL A 130 5.02 4.65 -17.62
N ARG A 131 4.73 5.57 -18.55
CA ARG A 131 4.58 7.00 -18.25
C ARG A 131 3.52 7.25 -17.18
N LYS A 132 2.33 6.66 -17.33
CA LYS A 132 1.26 6.77 -16.33
C LYS A 132 1.64 6.16 -14.98
N LEU A 133 2.35 5.04 -14.99
CA LEU A 133 2.82 4.34 -13.78
C LEU A 133 3.78 5.25 -12.99
N GLU A 134 4.78 5.81 -13.67
CA GLU A 134 5.79 6.71 -13.11
C GLU A 134 5.19 8.07 -12.71
N MET A 135 4.28 8.65 -13.48
CA MET A 135 3.64 9.92 -13.11
C MET A 135 2.62 9.81 -11.98
N GLY A 136 2.23 8.58 -11.60
CA GLY A 136 1.35 8.34 -10.46
C GLY A 136 -0.14 8.24 -10.82
N ALA A 137 -0.48 7.90 -12.06
CA ALA A 137 -1.87 7.69 -12.45
C ALA A 137 -2.53 6.62 -11.58
N ARG A 138 -3.69 6.96 -11.00
CA ARG A 138 -4.43 6.12 -10.05
C ARG A 138 -4.94 4.81 -10.68
N ASN A 139 -5.12 4.78 -11.99
CA ASN A 139 -5.78 3.67 -12.69
C ASN A 139 -4.90 2.43 -12.76
N LEU A 140 -3.57 2.62 -12.78
CA LEU A 140 -2.60 1.52 -12.89
C LEU A 140 -2.19 0.95 -11.52
N SER A 141 -2.48 1.64 -10.40
CA SER A 141 -2.22 1.09 -9.05
C SER A 141 -3.06 -0.14 -8.72
N GLY A 142 -4.15 -0.38 -9.47
CA GLY A 142 -4.99 -1.57 -9.35
C GLY A 142 -4.56 -2.74 -10.24
N ASN A 143 -3.64 -2.53 -11.19
CA ASN A 143 -3.21 -3.59 -12.11
C ASN A 143 -2.11 -4.45 -11.48
N VAL A 144 -2.51 -5.41 -10.64
CA VAL A 144 -1.58 -6.30 -9.92
C VAL A 144 -0.71 -7.13 -10.86
N ARG A 145 -1.13 -7.36 -12.11
CA ARG A 145 -0.37 -8.12 -13.11
C ARG A 145 0.91 -7.41 -13.55
N CYS A 146 1.00 -6.09 -13.39
CA CYS A 146 2.22 -5.36 -13.74
C CYS A 146 3.32 -5.47 -12.67
N ILE A 147 3.00 -5.89 -11.43
CA ILE A 147 3.97 -5.92 -10.33
C ILE A 147 5.16 -6.84 -10.63
N PRO A 148 4.99 -8.11 -11.09
CA PRO A 148 6.14 -8.97 -11.39
C PRO A 148 7.02 -8.42 -12.49
N HIS A 149 6.41 -7.90 -13.57
CA HIS A 149 7.11 -7.32 -14.70
C HIS A 149 7.90 -6.06 -14.30
N LEU A 150 7.29 -5.20 -13.47
CA LEU A 150 7.93 -4.00 -12.95
C LEU A 150 9.10 -4.35 -12.02
N ALA A 151 8.92 -5.32 -11.12
CA ALA A 151 9.97 -5.79 -10.22
C ALA A 151 11.18 -6.34 -10.98
N HIS A 152 10.91 -7.17 -12.00
CA HIS A 152 11.94 -7.71 -12.87
C HIS A 152 12.67 -6.61 -13.65
N ALA A 153 11.92 -5.70 -14.27
CA ALA A 153 12.50 -4.65 -15.10
C ALA A 153 13.34 -3.62 -14.31
N LEU A 154 12.95 -3.33 -13.07
CA LEU A 154 13.66 -2.43 -12.15
C LEU A 154 14.68 -3.14 -11.25
N GLU A 155 14.83 -4.46 -11.39
CA GLU A 155 15.75 -5.27 -10.59
C GLU A 155 15.57 -5.03 -9.08
N VAL A 156 14.31 -4.96 -8.64
CA VAL A 156 13.95 -4.76 -7.23
C VAL A 156 13.15 -5.94 -6.70
N PRO A 157 13.33 -6.29 -5.42
CA PRO A 157 12.45 -7.23 -4.73
C PRO A 157 10.97 -6.78 -4.80
N ILE A 158 10.06 -7.73 -5.05
CA ILE A 158 8.62 -7.46 -5.22
C ILE A 158 8.00 -6.84 -3.96
N ASP A 159 8.44 -7.27 -2.78
CA ASP A 159 8.00 -6.76 -1.47
C ASP A 159 8.20 -5.25 -1.31
N GLN A 160 9.24 -4.67 -1.91
CA GLN A 160 9.46 -3.22 -1.90
C GLN A 160 8.44 -2.44 -2.74
N LEU A 161 7.83 -3.08 -3.74
CA LEU A 161 6.81 -2.46 -4.58
C LEU A 161 5.41 -2.54 -3.96
N LEU A 162 5.13 -3.57 -3.17
CA LEU A 162 3.79 -3.86 -2.63
C LEU A 162 3.11 -2.67 -1.93
N PRO A 163 3.78 -1.87 -1.08
CA PRO A 163 3.14 -0.75 -0.40
C PRO A 163 2.49 0.27 -1.35
N PHE A 164 2.96 0.33 -2.60
CA PHE A 164 2.50 1.27 -3.60
C PHE A 164 1.30 0.80 -4.43
N PHE A 165 0.86 -0.46 -4.28
CA PHE A 165 -0.24 -1.03 -5.06
C PHE A 165 -1.49 -1.26 -4.22
N ARG A 166 -2.66 -1.01 -4.82
CA ARG A 166 -3.95 -1.20 -4.15
C ARG A 166 -4.16 -2.68 -3.86
N GLY A 167 -4.63 -3.00 -2.65
CA GLY A 167 -4.82 -4.39 -2.20
C GLY A 167 -3.55 -5.05 -1.64
N PHE A 168 -2.47 -4.27 -1.49
CA PHE A 168 -1.22 -4.64 -0.83
C PHE A 168 -0.76 -3.60 0.20
N SER A 169 -1.48 -2.48 0.34
CA SER A 169 -1.22 -1.43 1.32
C SER A 169 -1.39 -1.89 2.78
N ILE A 170 -2.06 -3.01 3.00
CA ILE A 170 -2.19 -3.61 4.34
C ILE A 170 -0.95 -4.47 4.55
N THR A 171 -0.11 -4.05 5.49
CA THR A 171 1.06 -4.83 5.91
C THR A 171 0.59 -6.08 6.65
N PRO A 172 0.94 -7.28 6.18
CA PRO A 172 0.62 -8.52 6.87
C PRO A 172 1.35 -8.59 8.22
N VAL A 173 0.63 -8.97 9.28
CA VAL A 173 1.13 -8.92 10.66
C VAL A 173 2.04 -10.12 11.01
N GLY A 174 2.01 -11.22 10.24
CA GLY A 174 2.90 -12.35 10.46
C GLY A 174 3.36 -13.07 9.19
N GLU A 175 4.10 -14.17 9.39
CA GLU A 175 4.87 -14.85 8.34
C GLU A 175 3.99 -15.47 7.27
N LEU A 176 2.90 -16.12 7.66
CA LEU A 176 1.96 -16.74 6.73
C LEU A 176 1.32 -15.69 5.83
N GLY A 177 0.84 -14.60 6.45
CA GLY A 177 0.22 -13.50 5.72
C GLY A 177 1.17 -12.85 4.71
N LYS A 178 2.43 -12.63 5.13
CA LYS A 178 3.51 -12.10 4.28
C LYS A 178 3.79 -13.01 3.10
N LEU A 179 3.94 -14.30 3.36
CA LEU A 179 4.26 -15.30 2.36
C LEU A 179 3.13 -15.41 1.31
N VAL A 180 1.88 -15.49 1.76
CA VAL A 180 0.70 -15.53 0.89
C VAL A 180 0.61 -14.26 0.05
N GLN A 181 0.75 -13.08 0.66
CA GLN A 181 0.65 -11.79 -0.04
C GLN A 181 1.76 -11.64 -1.08
N LEU A 182 3.00 -11.95 -0.71
CA LEU A 182 4.16 -11.88 -1.59
C LEU A 182 3.99 -12.84 -2.78
N ARG A 183 3.60 -14.09 -2.53
CA ARG A 183 3.41 -15.07 -3.59
C ARG A 183 2.26 -14.69 -4.51
N ARG A 184 1.17 -14.17 -3.95
CA ARG A 184 0.05 -13.64 -4.74
C ARG A 184 0.50 -12.50 -5.66
N ALA A 185 1.38 -11.61 -5.18
CA ALA A 185 1.96 -10.55 -6.00
C ALA A 185 2.85 -11.08 -7.12
N GLN A 186 3.72 -12.06 -6.83
CA GLN A 186 4.56 -12.73 -7.83
C GLN A 186 3.74 -13.36 -8.96
N LEU A 187 2.57 -13.92 -8.63
CA LEU A 187 1.66 -14.51 -9.61
C LEU A 187 0.74 -13.47 -10.28
N GLY A 188 0.86 -12.18 -9.95
CA GLY A 188 0.01 -11.12 -10.50
C GLY A 188 -1.47 -11.27 -10.13
N MET A 189 -1.77 -11.93 -9.00
CA MET A 189 -3.13 -12.29 -8.61
C MET A 189 -3.77 -11.24 -7.69
N THR A 190 -5.05 -10.97 -7.87
CA THR A 190 -5.85 -10.18 -6.90
C THR A 190 -6.38 -11.09 -5.79
N ARG A 191 -6.79 -10.52 -4.65
CA ARG A 191 -7.48 -11.30 -3.60
C ARG A 191 -8.75 -12.00 -4.12
N VAL A 192 -9.46 -11.34 -5.03
CA VAL A 192 -10.66 -11.91 -5.68
C VAL A 192 -10.30 -13.10 -6.55
N ALA A 193 -9.23 -13.01 -7.34
CA ALA A 193 -8.76 -14.11 -8.17
C ALA A 193 -8.35 -15.31 -7.31
N LEU A 194 -7.54 -15.09 -6.26
CA LEU A 194 -7.15 -16.16 -5.34
C LEU A 194 -8.36 -16.77 -4.62
N ALA A 195 -9.30 -15.95 -4.16
CA ALA A 195 -10.54 -16.41 -3.54
C ALA A 195 -11.36 -17.31 -4.48
N GLY A 196 -11.47 -16.92 -5.76
CA GLY A 196 -12.11 -17.72 -6.80
C GLY A 196 -11.46 -19.09 -6.97
N THR A 197 -10.12 -19.14 -7.07
CA THR A 197 -9.35 -20.39 -7.16
C THR A 197 -9.59 -21.30 -5.95
N LEU A 198 -9.66 -20.71 -4.74
CA LEU A 198 -9.88 -21.46 -3.50
C LEU A 198 -11.34 -21.82 -3.22
N ARG A 199 -12.28 -21.28 -4.02
CA ARG A 199 -13.73 -21.31 -3.76
C ARG A 199 -14.08 -20.75 -2.37
N LEU A 200 -13.45 -19.63 -2.02
CA LEU A 200 -13.65 -18.89 -0.77
C LEU A 200 -14.17 -17.48 -1.05
N SER A 201 -14.62 -16.78 -0.02
CA SER A 201 -14.92 -15.36 -0.14
C SER A 201 -13.64 -14.52 -0.15
N ARG A 202 -13.68 -13.35 -0.81
CA ARG A 202 -12.59 -12.36 -0.79
C ARG A 202 -12.17 -12.01 0.64
N VAL A 203 -13.15 -11.91 1.54
CA VAL A 203 -12.95 -11.56 2.96
C VAL A 203 -12.10 -12.63 3.65
N ILE A 204 -12.33 -13.91 3.38
CA ILE A 204 -11.50 -14.97 3.96
C ILE A 204 -10.04 -14.81 3.50
N VAL A 205 -9.77 -14.53 2.23
CA VAL A 205 -8.39 -14.31 1.74
C VAL A 205 -7.74 -13.08 2.40
N GLU A 206 -8.49 -12.02 2.59
CA GLU A 206 -8.04 -10.85 3.35
C GLU A 206 -7.69 -11.23 4.79
N GLN A 207 -8.54 -12.04 5.43
CA GLN A 207 -8.34 -12.52 6.79
C GLN A 207 -7.18 -13.53 6.95
N ILE A 208 -6.76 -14.15 5.85
CA ILE A 208 -5.57 -15.00 5.76
C ILE A 208 -4.32 -14.12 5.74
N GLU A 209 -4.34 -13.05 4.93
CA GLU A 209 -3.23 -12.12 4.82
C GLU A 209 -3.03 -11.29 6.10
N ASP A 210 -4.10 -10.90 6.79
CA ASP A 210 -4.02 -10.14 8.04
C ASP A 210 -3.88 -11.01 9.30
N GLU A 211 -3.86 -12.35 9.14
CA GLU A 211 -3.82 -13.36 10.19
C GLU A 211 -4.98 -13.32 11.21
N SER A 212 -6.09 -12.68 10.87
CA SER A 212 -7.27 -12.57 11.74
C SER A 212 -8.13 -13.84 11.78
N ILE A 213 -7.92 -14.80 10.87
CA ILE A 213 -8.72 -16.03 10.80
C ILE A 213 -7.98 -17.32 11.15
N THR A 214 -8.68 -18.15 11.92
CA THR A 214 -8.28 -19.51 12.33
C THR A 214 -8.69 -20.61 11.33
N LEU A 215 -9.19 -20.27 10.14
CA LEU A 215 -9.76 -21.25 9.20
C LEU A 215 -8.69 -22.05 8.44
N ILE A 216 -7.48 -21.53 8.21
CA ILE A 216 -6.39 -22.31 7.55
C ILE A 216 -5.80 -23.38 8.49
N TYR A 217 -6.40 -23.58 9.67
CA TYR A 217 -5.91 -24.58 10.62
C TYR A 217 -6.26 -26.03 10.21
N ARG A 218 -7.09 -26.21 9.18
CA ARG A 218 -7.41 -27.52 8.60
C ARG A 218 -6.49 -27.81 7.41
N ASN A 219 -5.75 -28.92 7.47
CA ASN A 219 -4.78 -29.33 6.44
C ASN A 219 -5.31 -29.27 4.98
N PRO A 220 -6.56 -29.67 4.67
CA PRO A 220 -7.07 -29.63 3.29
C PRO A 220 -7.28 -28.22 2.71
N GLN A 221 -7.40 -27.18 3.55
CA GLN A 221 -7.50 -25.80 3.08
C GLN A 221 -6.10 -25.21 2.85
N LEU A 222 -5.13 -25.60 3.68
CA LEU A 222 -3.73 -25.24 3.53
C LEU A 222 -3.13 -25.83 2.25
N GLU A 223 -3.43 -27.10 1.93
CA GLU A 223 -2.99 -27.76 0.70
C GLU A 223 -3.57 -27.09 -0.55
N ARG A 224 -4.85 -26.70 -0.51
CA ARG A 224 -5.47 -25.93 -1.60
C ARG A 224 -4.81 -24.56 -1.77
N LEU A 225 -4.49 -23.89 -0.67
CA LEU A 225 -3.75 -22.62 -0.69
C LEU A 225 -2.35 -22.79 -1.27
N ALA A 226 -1.62 -23.83 -0.84
CA ALA A 226 -0.30 -24.18 -1.35
C ALA A 226 -0.33 -24.41 -2.86
N SER A 227 -1.29 -25.22 -3.33
CA SER A 227 -1.46 -25.53 -4.75
C SER A 227 -1.82 -24.27 -5.55
N ALA A 228 -2.78 -23.46 -5.09
CA ALA A 228 -3.20 -22.24 -5.78
C ALA A 228 -2.07 -21.19 -5.89
N LEU A 229 -1.19 -21.15 -4.90
CA LEU A 229 -0.05 -20.23 -4.85
C LEU A 229 1.24 -20.86 -5.37
N ALA A 230 1.21 -22.12 -5.83
CA ALA A 230 2.41 -22.88 -6.21
C ALA A 230 3.53 -22.73 -5.16
N LEU A 231 3.21 -23.07 -3.91
CA LEU A 231 4.08 -23.09 -2.74
C LEU A 231 4.17 -24.51 -2.17
N ASP A 232 5.22 -24.77 -1.41
CA ASP A 232 5.33 -25.99 -0.63
C ASP A 232 4.33 -25.96 0.56
N PRO A 233 3.44 -26.97 0.69
CA PRO A 233 2.56 -27.08 1.84
C PRO A 233 3.29 -27.04 3.18
N ASP A 234 4.51 -27.57 3.28
CA ASP A 234 5.26 -27.61 4.53
C ASP A 234 5.87 -26.25 4.90
N GLU A 235 6.17 -25.41 3.92
CA GLU A 235 6.51 -24.00 4.13
C GLU A 235 5.34 -23.25 4.77
N LEU A 236 4.13 -23.42 4.23
CA LEU A 236 2.92 -22.81 4.80
C LEU A 236 2.59 -23.35 6.21
N LYS A 237 2.89 -24.62 6.49
CA LYS A 237 2.72 -25.19 7.84
C LYS A 237 3.66 -24.54 8.85
N ARG A 238 4.92 -24.27 8.46
CA ARG A 238 5.92 -23.62 9.32
C ARG A 238 5.59 -22.17 9.60
N ALA A 239 5.15 -21.43 8.58
CA ALA A 239 4.75 -20.03 8.70
C ALA A 239 3.46 -19.82 9.50
N ARG A 240 2.73 -20.91 9.81
CA ARG A 240 1.43 -20.86 10.51
C ARG A 240 1.59 -20.27 11.92
N PRO A 241 0.78 -19.26 12.28
CA PRO A 241 0.83 -18.71 13.62
C PRO A 241 0.44 -19.78 14.65
N LYS A 242 1.27 -19.91 15.69
CA LYS A 242 0.99 -20.82 16.82
C LYS A 242 -0.37 -20.46 17.40
N ARG A 243 -1.25 -21.46 17.50
CA ARG A 243 -2.58 -21.28 18.10
C ARG A 243 -2.37 -20.71 19.50
N ARG A 244 -2.87 -19.50 19.75
CA ARG A 244 -3.05 -18.99 21.11
C ARG A 244 -4.08 -19.89 21.78
N LEU A 245 -3.60 -20.93 22.47
CA LEU A 245 -4.40 -21.58 23.49
C LEU A 245 -4.60 -20.50 24.55
N ASN A 246 -5.83 -20.03 24.68
CA ASN A 246 -6.20 -19.22 25.83
C ASN A 246 -6.09 -20.15 27.04
N ALA A 247 -4.89 -20.27 27.59
CA ALA A 247 -4.67 -20.83 28.91
C ALA A 247 -5.20 -19.79 29.88
N HIS A 248 -6.52 -19.76 30.08
CA HIS A 248 -7.04 -19.15 31.28
C HIS A 248 -6.50 -19.97 32.44
N PRO A 249 -5.69 -19.38 33.34
CA PRO A 249 -5.24 -20.10 34.52
C PRO A 249 -6.49 -20.64 35.23
N ARG A 250 -6.49 -21.95 35.51
CA ARG A 250 -7.57 -22.59 36.28
C ARG A 250 -7.51 -22.00 37.68
N ALA A 251 -8.20 -20.89 37.90
CA ALA A 251 -8.24 -20.25 39.21
C ALA A 251 -8.88 -21.24 40.20
N LEU A 252 -8.07 -21.68 41.17
CA LEU A 252 -8.51 -22.53 42.27
C LEU A 252 -9.69 -21.84 42.98
N GLY A 253 -10.76 -22.58 43.23
CA GLY A 253 -12.00 -22.04 43.82
C GLY A 253 -13.10 -21.63 42.82
N THR A 254 -12.86 -21.74 41.51
CA THR A 254 -13.92 -21.53 40.50
C THR A 254 -14.75 -22.80 40.26
N LEU A 255 -15.99 -22.63 39.78
CA LEU A 255 -16.84 -23.73 39.31
C LEU A 255 -16.11 -24.64 38.31
N GLY A 256 -15.37 -24.03 37.37
CA GLY A 256 -14.60 -24.77 36.37
C GLY A 256 -13.51 -25.66 36.99
N ALA A 257 -12.80 -25.17 38.00
CA ALA A 257 -11.80 -25.95 38.72
C ALA A 257 -12.42 -27.12 39.48
N LEU A 258 -13.53 -26.89 40.21
CA LEU A 258 -14.25 -27.94 40.94
C LEU A 258 -14.75 -29.06 40.03
N LEU A 259 -15.37 -28.70 38.90
CA LEU A 259 -15.86 -29.67 37.92
C LEU A 259 -14.72 -30.46 37.29
N THR A 260 -13.58 -29.81 37.04
CA THR A 260 -12.39 -30.48 36.50
C THR A 260 -11.85 -31.51 37.48
N THR A 261 -11.65 -31.12 38.75
CA THR A 261 -11.15 -32.01 39.81
C THR A 261 -12.07 -33.21 40.00
N LYS A 262 -13.38 -32.98 40.12
CA LYS A 262 -14.35 -34.08 40.31
C LYS A 262 -14.45 -35.00 39.10
N ARG A 263 -14.37 -34.44 37.88
CA ARG A 263 -14.31 -35.24 36.66
C ARG A 263 -13.06 -36.13 36.64
N GLU A 264 -11.91 -35.61 37.05
CA GLU A 264 -10.64 -36.34 37.12
C GLU A 264 -10.65 -37.41 38.23
N GLU A 265 -11.20 -37.13 39.41
CA GLU A 265 -11.42 -38.10 40.49
C GLU A 265 -12.30 -39.28 40.03
N LEU A 266 -13.33 -39.01 39.23
CA LEU A 266 -14.22 -40.03 38.65
C LEU A 266 -13.66 -40.68 37.37
N ASN A 267 -12.43 -40.33 36.96
CA ASN A 267 -11.77 -40.82 35.74
C ASN A 267 -12.61 -40.61 34.46
N TYR A 268 -13.39 -39.54 34.40
CA TYR A 268 -14.20 -39.21 33.22
C TYR A 268 -13.46 -38.28 32.25
N THR A 269 -13.65 -38.52 30.96
CA THR A 269 -13.26 -37.56 29.91
C THR A 269 -14.32 -36.47 29.78
N GLN A 270 -13.97 -35.30 29.25
CA GLN A 270 -14.97 -34.24 28.95
C GLN A 270 -16.10 -34.77 28.05
N SER A 271 -15.76 -35.67 27.12
CA SER A 271 -16.73 -36.33 26.24
C SER A 271 -17.67 -37.30 26.96
N ALA A 272 -17.21 -37.99 28.00
CA ALA A 272 -18.03 -38.87 28.82
C ALA A 272 -19.04 -38.06 29.65
N VAL A 273 -18.58 -36.98 30.30
CA VAL A 273 -19.45 -36.07 31.08
C VAL A 273 -20.47 -35.38 30.18
N ALA A 274 -20.04 -34.89 29.01
CA ALA A 274 -20.93 -34.26 28.05
C ALA A 274 -22.08 -35.18 27.62
N ARG A 275 -21.78 -36.45 27.34
CA ARG A 275 -22.76 -37.47 26.97
C ARG A 275 -23.74 -37.74 28.10
N ARG A 276 -23.23 -37.86 29.34
CA ARG A 276 -24.03 -38.11 30.54
C ARG A 276 -24.94 -36.92 30.90
N ALA A 277 -24.45 -35.69 30.70
CA ALA A 277 -25.20 -34.45 30.94
C ALA A 277 -26.15 -34.07 29.79
N GLY A 278 -26.05 -34.72 28.62
CA GLY A 278 -26.80 -34.34 27.42
C GLY A 278 -26.44 -32.92 26.95
N VAL A 279 -25.16 -32.57 26.99
CA VAL A 279 -24.62 -31.27 26.56
C VAL A 279 -23.46 -31.46 25.57
N SER A 280 -23.02 -30.38 24.94
CA SER A 280 -21.86 -30.44 24.05
C SER A 280 -20.54 -30.52 24.82
N THR A 281 -19.53 -31.21 24.26
CA THR A 281 -18.17 -31.27 24.82
C THR A 281 -17.53 -29.89 24.94
N SER A 282 -17.86 -28.98 24.02
CA SER A 282 -17.43 -27.58 24.08
C SER A 282 -18.05 -26.82 25.26
N SER A 283 -19.25 -27.17 25.72
CA SER A 283 -19.83 -26.61 26.96
C SER A 283 -19.03 -27.01 28.19
N ILE A 284 -18.57 -28.28 28.27
CA ILE A 284 -17.69 -28.77 29.34
C ILE A 284 -16.35 -28.04 29.30
N SER A 285 -15.69 -28.00 28.13
CA SER A 285 -14.42 -27.29 27.99
C SER A 285 -14.54 -25.80 28.33
N LYS A 286 -15.64 -25.14 27.91
CA LYS A 286 -15.86 -23.73 28.18
C LYS A 286 -16.00 -23.45 29.68
N ILE A 287 -16.76 -24.26 30.41
CA ILE A 287 -16.94 -24.08 31.86
C ILE A 287 -15.67 -24.41 32.63
N GLU A 288 -14.95 -25.48 32.26
CA GLU A 288 -13.67 -25.88 32.89
C GLU A 288 -12.57 -24.83 32.66
N CYS A 289 -12.61 -24.09 31.55
CA CYS A 289 -11.72 -22.97 31.26
C CYS A 289 -12.18 -21.63 31.85
N GLY A 290 -13.18 -21.62 32.75
CA GLY A 290 -13.69 -20.40 33.40
C GLY A 290 -14.59 -19.53 32.51
N GLY A 291 -14.99 -20.04 31.35
CA GLY A 291 -15.93 -19.39 30.46
C GLY A 291 -17.38 -19.55 30.91
N PHE A 292 -18.21 -18.55 30.58
CA PHE A 292 -19.63 -18.56 30.93
C PHE A 292 -20.43 -19.57 30.09
N VAL A 293 -21.22 -20.38 30.77
CA VAL A 293 -22.31 -21.19 30.21
C VAL A 293 -23.60 -20.89 30.96
N SER A 294 -24.75 -21.08 30.32
CA SER A 294 -26.05 -20.85 30.98
C SER A 294 -26.19 -21.69 32.25
N ALA A 295 -26.85 -21.17 33.27
CA ALA A 295 -27.13 -21.88 34.53
C ALA A 295 -27.78 -23.26 34.31
N LYS A 296 -28.69 -23.38 33.35
CA LYS A 296 -29.33 -24.67 32.97
C LYS A 296 -28.30 -25.73 32.53
N THR A 297 -27.27 -25.31 31.79
CA THR A 297 -26.20 -26.19 31.31
C THR A 297 -25.26 -26.55 32.45
N ALA A 298 -24.91 -25.60 33.33
CA ALA A 298 -24.13 -25.89 34.53
C ALA A 298 -24.84 -26.94 35.40
N ILE A 299 -26.14 -26.76 35.70
CA ILE A 299 -26.94 -27.71 36.50
C ILE A 299 -26.91 -29.13 35.90
N LYS A 300 -27.05 -29.27 34.58
CA LYS A 300 -26.96 -30.58 33.91
C LYS A 300 -25.60 -31.25 34.08
N ILE A 301 -24.52 -30.47 34.03
CA ILE A 301 -23.14 -30.97 34.20
C ILE A 301 -22.91 -31.40 35.65
N VAL A 302 -23.40 -30.60 36.60
CA VAL A 302 -23.34 -30.90 38.04
C VAL A 302 -24.10 -32.18 38.36
N ALA A 303 -25.33 -32.32 37.87
CA ALA A 303 -26.14 -33.52 38.05
C ALA A 303 -25.50 -34.77 37.41
N ALA A 304 -24.80 -34.61 36.28
CA ALA A 304 -24.11 -35.72 35.63
C ALA A 304 -22.88 -36.22 36.40
N LEU A 305 -22.26 -35.35 37.20
CA LEU A 305 -21.11 -35.67 38.04
C LEU A 305 -21.49 -36.01 39.49
N ASP A 306 -22.76 -35.89 39.85
CA ASP A 306 -23.30 -36.16 41.19
C ASP A 306 -22.60 -35.35 42.30
N ILE A 307 -22.44 -34.04 42.06
CA ILE A 307 -21.74 -33.11 42.96
C ILE A 307 -22.76 -32.12 43.54
N GLU A 308 -22.65 -31.83 44.83
CA GLU A 308 -23.29 -30.65 45.42
C GLU A 308 -22.35 -29.44 45.28
N ILE A 309 -22.80 -28.41 44.56
CA ILE A 309 -22.00 -27.19 44.36
C ILE A 309 -22.57 -26.05 45.20
N PRO A 310 -21.72 -25.32 45.95
CA PRO A 310 -22.14 -24.12 46.67
C PRO A 310 -22.88 -23.14 45.74
N ASN A 311 -24.05 -22.66 46.16
CA ASN A 311 -24.87 -21.72 45.38
C ASN A 311 -24.13 -20.46 44.95
N GLU A 312 -23.08 -20.08 45.69
CA GLU A 312 -22.21 -18.93 45.41
C GLU A 312 -21.38 -19.08 44.13
N LEU A 313 -21.11 -20.31 43.70
CA LEU A 313 -20.31 -20.63 42.51
C LEU A 313 -21.16 -20.90 41.27
N MET A 314 -22.49 -20.94 41.42
CA MET A 314 -23.40 -21.13 40.30
C MET A 314 -23.53 -19.82 39.50
N PRO A 315 -23.51 -19.87 38.16
CA PRO A 315 -23.71 -18.68 37.35
C PRO A 315 -25.10 -18.09 37.63
N LYS A 316 -25.13 -16.84 38.12
CA LYS A 316 -26.36 -16.09 38.40
C LYS A 316 -27.14 -15.86 37.10
N LYS A 317 -28.47 -15.92 37.20
CA LYS A 317 -29.41 -15.73 36.07
C LYS A 317 -29.27 -14.34 35.45
#